data_AF-A0AAP0LRH6-F1
#
_entry.id   AF-A0AAP0LRH6-F1
#
_cell.length_a   1.000
_cell.length_b   1.000
_cell.length_c   1.000
_cell.angle_alpha   90.00
_cell.angle_beta   90.00
_cell.angle_gamma   90.00
#
_symmetry.space_group_name_H-M   'P 1'
#
loop_
_entity.id
_entity.type
_entity.pdbx_description
1 polymer ?
#
loop_
_entity_poly.entity_id
_entity_poly.type
_entity_poly.pdbx_seq_one_letter_code
_entity_poly.pdbx_strand_id
1 'polypeptide(L)'
;MFSPLPDQCMWERTGRPLIDPPIVQKKVGRPKKSRKRAQNEPNKEKRKFFVICSFCGGSNHNLRSCPLRPSVARANRAKNHNSQVRTIYYY
;
A
#
# COMPACT_ATOMS: atom_id res chain seq x y z
N MET A 1 -19.32 -3.73 56.02
CA MET A 1 -19.32 -2.30 56.40
C MET A 1 -18.11 -1.67 55.73
N PHE A 2 -18.29 -0.83 54.71
CA PHE A 2 -17.17 -0.10 54.11
C PHE A 2 -16.95 1.17 54.91
N SER A 3 -15.77 1.30 55.51
CA SER A 3 -15.35 2.56 56.11
C SER A 3 -14.91 3.51 54.98
N PRO A 4 -15.44 4.74 54.93
CA PRO A 4 -15.03 5.70 53.92
C PRO A 4 -13.54 6.02 54.10
N LEU A 5 -12.85 6.21 52.98
CA LEU A 5 -11.50 6.75 53.02
C LEU A 5 -11.57 8.16 53.63
N PRO A 6 -10.72 8.48 54.62
CA PRO A 6 -10.70 9.80 55.21
C PRO A 6 -10.32 10.82 54.12
N ASP A 7 -11.00 11.97 54.12
CA ASP A 7 -10.69 13.08 53.21
C ASP A 7 -9.27 13.58 53.42
N GLN A 8 -8.71 14.23 52.40
CA GLN A 8 -7.36 14.80 52.42
C GLN A 8 -7.11 15.72 53.64
N CYS A 9 -8.18 16.34 54.16
CA CYS A 9 -8.18 17.18 55.35
C CYS A 9 -7.74 16.45 56.63
N MET A 10 -7.99 15.14 56.70
CA MET A 10 -7.71 14.27 57.84
C MET A 10 -6.35 13.57 57.72
N TRP A 11 -5.65 13.72 56.60
CA TRP A 11 -4.34 13.10 56.39
C TRP A 11 -3.26 13.85 57.17
N GLU A 12 -2.35 13.10 57.79
CA GLU A 12 -1.23 13.69 58.53
C GLU A 12 -0.27 14.43 57.59
N ARG A 13 0.04 15.70 57.94
CA ARG A 13 1.04 16.50 57.22
C ARG A 13 2.43 15.98 57.55
N THR A 14 2.96 15.13 56.70
CA THR A 14 4.22 14.40 56.93
C THR A 14 5.50 15.24 56.72
N GLY A 15 5.39 16.54 56.42
CA GLY A 15 6.55 17.43 56.20
C GLY A 15 7.43 17.06 55.01
N ARG A 16 6.99 16.10 54.19
CA ARG A 16 7.70 15.62 53.01
C ARG A 16 7.63 16.68 51.92
N PRO A 17 8.70 16.82 51.11
CA PRO A 17 8.65 17.70 49.96
C PRO A 17 7.54 17.24 49.01
N LEU A 18 6.85 18.19 48.39
CA LEU A 18 5.95 17.90 47.28
C LEU A 18 6.80 17.36 46.12
N ILE A 19 6.53 16.11 45.70
CA ILE A 19 7.23 15.49 44.58
C ILE A 19 6.39 15.73 43.33
N ASP A 20 6.97 16.41 42.35
CA ASP A 20 6.33 16.56 41.05
C ASP A 20 6.20 15.21 40.34
N PRO A 21 5.12 14.99 39.58
CA PRO A 21 5.00 13.79 38.78
C PRO A 21 6.16 13.68 37.79
N PRO A 22 6.57 12.45 37.42
CA PRO A 22 7.66 12.28 36.46
C PRO A 22 7.33 12.93 35.12
N ILE A 23 8.33 13.57 34.51
CA ILE A 23 8.19 14.19 33.20
C ILE A 23 7.98 13.10 32.16
N VAL A 24 6.77 13.04 31.58
CA VAL A 24 6.45 12.07 30.52
C VAL A 24 7.06 12.52 29.19
N GLN A 25 8.12 11.84 28.75
CA GLN A 25 8.72 12.05 27.43
C GLN A 25 7.89 11.37 26.35
N LYS A 26 7.43 12.12 25.33
CA LYS A 26 6.75 11.54 24.17
C LYS A 26 7.76 10.78 23.31
N LYS A 27 7.59 9.46 23.20
CA LYS A 27 8.39 8.65 22.27
C LYS A 27 8.09 9.06 20.83
N VAL A 28 9.11 8.91 19.96
CA VAL A 28 8.91 9.08 18.52
C VAL A 28 7.79 8.14 18.08
N GLY A 29 6.76 8.72 17.45
CA GLY A 29 5.61 7.96 16.98
C GLY A 29 5.98 6.96 15.88
N ARG A 30 5.02 6.11 15.52
CA ARG A 30 5.20 5.15 14.43
C ARG A 30 5.68 5.85 13.15
N PRO A 31 6.76 5.39 12.51
CA PRO A 31 7.17 5.92 11.22
C PRO A 31 6.04 5.83 10.19
N LYS A 32 5.87 6.87 9.38
CA LYS A 32 4.84 6.89 8.34
C LYS A 32 5.14 5.83 7.27
N LYS A 33 4.12 5.08 6.83
CA LYS A 33 4.22 4.05 5.78
C LYS A 33 4.88 4.56 4.47
N SER A 34 4.70 5.84 4.15
CA SER A 34 5.45 6.52 3.10
C SER A 34 5.88 7.90 3.56
N ARG A 35 7.20 8.11 3.66
CA ARG A 35 7.83 9.40 3.95
C ARG A 35 7.86 10.29 2.70
N LYS A 36 7.75 11.61 2.89
CA LYS A 36 8.07 12.61 1.84
C LYS A 36 9.58 12.63 1.63
N ARG A 37 10.04 12.62 0.38
CA ARG A 37 11.45 12.67 0.02
C ARG A 37 11.99 14.09 0.14
N ALA A 38 13.27 14.24 0.48
CA ALA A 38 13.98 15.50 0.38
C ALA A 38 14.35 15.81 -1.09
N GLN A 39 14.68 17.07 -1.37
CA GLN A 39 14.98 17.56 -2.72
C GLN A 39 16.17 16.85 -3.37
N ASN A 40 17.16 16.42 -2.58
CA ASN A 40 18.39 15.79 -3.06
C ASN A 40 18.34 14.25 -3.06
N GLU A 41 17.18 13.64 -2.75
CA GLU A 41 17.07 12.18 -2.75
C GLU A 41 16.85 11.62 -4.16
N PRO A 42 17.63 10.61 -4.59
CA PRO A 42 17.44 9.99 -5.89
C PRO A 42 16.05 9.34 -5.97
N ASN A 43 15.46 9.39 -7.17
CA ASN A 43 14.19 8.70 -7.39
C ASN A 43 14.43 7.19 -7.42
N LYS A 44 13.56 6.43 -6.73
CA LYS A 44 13.58 4.97 -6.84
C LYS A 44 13.36 4.56 -8.30
N GLU A 45 14.22 3.69 -8.81
CA GLU A 45 14.00 3.10 -10.13
C GLU A 45 12.69 2.33 -10.15
N LYS A 46 11.91 2.51 -11.22
CA LYS A 46 10.73 1.67 -11.45
C LYS A 46 11.23 0.27 -11.79
N ARG A 47 10.94 -0.72 -10.94
CA ARG A 47 11.20 -2.13 -11.26
C ARG A 47 10.51 -2.47 -12.58
N LYS A 48 11.30 -2.78 -13.60
CA LYS A 48 10.80 -3.30 -14.88
C LYS A 48 10.63 -4.80 -14.71
N PHE A 49 9.39 -5.27 -14.65
CA PHE A 49 9.09 -6.69 -14.70
C PHE A 49 8.68 -7.05 -16.12
N PHE A 50 9.36 -8.02 -16.73
CA PHE A 50 8.90 -8.65 -17.96
C PHE A 50 8.16 -9.92 -17.58
N VAL A 51 6.99 -10.13 -18.17
CA VAL A 51 6.25 -11.37 -18.02
C VAL A 51 6.71 -12.32 -19.12
N ILE A 52 7.10 -13.53 -18.74
CA ILE A 52 7.40 -14.63 -19.67
C ILE A 52 6.14 -15.47 -19.81
N CYS A 53 5.75 -15.75 -21.05
CA CYS A 53 4.61 -16.58 -21.36
C CYS A 53 4.97 -18.06 -21.16
N SER A 54 4.24 -18.77 -20.30
CA SER A 54 4.46 -20.20 -20.05
C SER A 54 4.12 -21.13 -21.23
N PHE A 55 3.43 -20.63 -22.25
CA PHE A 55 3.05 -21.43 -23.43
C PHE A 55 4.07 -21.32 -24.57
N CYS A 56 4.48 -20.10 -24.92
CA CYS A 56 5.38 -19.87 -26.06
C CYS A 56 6.79 -19.41 -25.67
N GLY A 57 7.06 -19.18 -24.38
CA GLY A 57 8.35 -18.66 -23.91
C GLY A 57 8.63 -17.19 -24.23
N GLY A 58 7.77 -16.52 -25.00
CA GLY A 58 7.96 -15.11 -25.36
C GLY A 58 7.78 -14.16 -24.17
N SER A 59 8.46 -13.01 -24.24
CA SER A 59 8.36 -11.95 -23.23
C SER A 59 7.21 -10.96 -23.51
N ASN A 60 6.89 -10.13 -22.51
CA ASN A 60 5.95 -9.00 -22.59
C ASN A 60 4.48 -9.39 -22.79
N HIS A 61 4.14 -10.65 -22.53
CA HIS A 61 2.75 -11.14 -22.46
C HIS A 61 2.69 -12.41 -21.60
N ASN A 62 1.48 -12.81 -21.19
CA ASN A 62 1.28 -14.00 -20.37
C ASN A 62 0.44 -15.04 -21.11
N LEU A 63 0.22 -16.20 -20.50
CA LEU A 63 -0.57 -17.30 -21.07
C LEU A 63 -1.97 -16.87 -21.55
N ARG A 64 -2.61 -15.92 -20.85
CA ARG A 64 -3.97 -15.46 -21.17
C ARG A 64 -4.01 -14.56 -22.41
N SER A 65 -2.93 -13.82 -22.68
CA SER A 65 -2.83 -12.91 -23.84
C SER A 65 -1.91 -13.45 -24.95
N CYS A 66 -1.47 -14.70 -24.86
CA CYS A 66 -0.55 -15.28 -25.83
C CYS A 66 -1.18 -15.36 -27.24
N PRO A 67 -0.57 -14.71 -28.26
CA PRO A 67 -1.13 -14.69 -29.61
C PRO A 67 -1.07 -16.06 -30.30
N LEU A 68 -0.14 -16.92 -29.88
CA LEU A 68 -0.02 -18.29 -30.40
C LEU A 68 -1.03 -19.25 -29.75
N ARG A 69 -1.72 -18.84 -28.69
CA ARG A 69 -2.70 -19.69 -28.02
C ARG A 69 -3.98 -19.75 -28.86
N PRO A 70 -4.48 -20.94 -29.24
CA PRO A 70 -5.58 -21.06 -30.20
C PRO A 70 -6.85 -20.29 -29.84
N SER A 71 -7.23 -20.27 -28.56
CA SER A 71 -8.41 -19.53 -28.08
C SER A 71 -8.25 -18.02 -28.26
N VAL A 72 -7.07 -17.48 -28.01
CA VAL A 72 -6.73 -16.06 -28.14
C VAL A 72 -6.59 -15.67 -29.62
N ALA A 73 -5.91 -16.49 -30.40
CA ALA A 73 -5.74 -16.29 -31.84
C ALA A 73 -7.10 -16.21 -32.57
N ARG A 74 -8.04 -17.11 -32.24
CA ARG A 74 -9.41 -17.07 -32.80
C ARG A 74 -10.15 -15.79 -32.41
N ALA A 75 -10.08 -15.39 -31.14
CA ALA A 75 -10.71 -14.17 -30.66
C ALA A 75 -10.14 -12.91 -31.32
N ASN A 76 -8.82 -12.84 -31.50
CA ASN A 76 -8.15 -11.71 -32.17
C ASN A 76 -8.53 -11.63 -33.65
N ARG A 77 -8.60 -12.77 -34.35
CA ARG A 77 -9.08 -12.81 -35.75
C ARG A 77 -10.50 -12.28 -35.90
N ALA A 78 -11.42 -12.69 -35.02
CA ALA A 78 -12.80 -12.20 -35.05
C ALA A 78 -12.91 -10.68 -34.81
N LYS A 79 -12.09 -10.13 -33.88
CA LYS A 79 -12.03 -8.68 -33.63
C LYS A 79 -11.47 -7.91 -34.83
N ASN A 80 -10.44 -8.45 -35.48
CA ASN A 80 -9.83 -7.84 -36.67
C ASN A 80 -10.83 -7.83 -37.85
N HIS A 81 -11.60 -8.90 -38.04
CA HIS A 81 -12.66 -8.93 -39.06
C HIS A 81 -13.74 -7.87 -38.79
N ASN A 82 -14.23 -7.74 -37.56
CA ASN A 82 -15.25 -6.74 -37.20
C ASN A 82 -14.75 -5.30 -37.41
N SER A 83 -13.48 -5.02 -37.10
CA SER A 83 -12.89 -3.70 -37.32
C SER A 83 -12.72 -3.38 -38.81
N GLN A 84 -12.27 -4.32 -39.64
CA GLN A 84 -12.18 -4.13 -41.10
C GLN A 84 -13.56 -3.91 -41.73
N VAL A 85 -14.54 -4.72 -41.35
CA VAL A 85 -15.92 -4.60 -41.82
C VAL A 85 -16.50 -3.23 -41.45
N ARG A 86 -16.29 -2.76 -40.22
CA ARG A 86 -16.70 -1.40 -39.80
C ARG A 86 -16.03 -0.31 -40.63
N THR A 87 -14.72 -0.39 -40.89
CA THR A 87 -14.03 0.64 -41.69
C THR A 87 -14.54 0.72 -43.12
N ILE A 88 -15.04 -0.37 -43.69
CA ILE A 88 -15.59 -0.41 -45.05
C ILE A 88 -16.99 0.23 -45.12
N TYR A 89 -17.76 0.23 -44.01
CA TYR A 89 -19.12 0.76 -43.99
C TYR A 89 -19.25 2.24 -43.58
N TYR A 90 -18.15 2.88 -43.16
CA TYR A 90 -18.13 4.29 -42.73
C TYR A 90 -17.29 5.20 -43.64
N TYR A 91 -16.97 4.74 -44.87
CA TYR A 91 -16.43 5.53 -45.97
C TYR A 91 -17.32 5.39 -47.20
#